data_AF-A0A937PF69-F1
#
_entry.id   AF-A0A937PF69-F1
#
_cell.length_a   1.000
_cell.length_b   1.000
_cell.length_c   1.000
_cell.angle_alpha   90.00
_cell.angle_beta   90.00
_cell.angle_gamma   90.00
#
_symmetry.space_group_name_H-M   'P 1'
#
loop_
_entity.id
_entity.type
_entity.pdbx_description
1 polymer ?
#
loop_
_entity_poly.entity_id
_entity_poly.type
_entity_poly.pdbx_seq_one_letter_code
_entity_poly.pdbx_strand_id
1 'polypeptide(L)' 'MGNLLWAPSQKRVNQANMTRFIGFVNDKYALKITSYDELYDWSIERIGEFWAAMWEFAGIKASQRYDT' A
#
# COMPACT_ATOMS: atom_id res chain seq x y z
N MET A 1 -27.72 2.40 13.43
CA MET A 1 -26.72 1.71 12.59
C MET A 1 -26.91 2.18 11.16
N GLY A 2 -25.83 2.55 10.47
CA GLY A 2 -25.88 2.98 9.07
C GLY A 2 -26.03 1.79 8.13
N ASN A 3 -26.85 1.94 7.09
CA ASN A 3 -26.98 0.94 6.03
C ASN A 3 -25.74 0.99 5.11
N LEU A 4 -25.19 -0.17 4.75
CA LEU A 4 -24.12 -0.28 3.77
C LEU A 4 -24.63 0.18 2.40
N LEU A 5 -24.21 1.36 1.97
CA LEU A 5 -24.68 1.96 0.72
C LEU A 5 -24.03 1.33 -0.52
N TRP A 6 -22.79 0.85 -0.37
CA TRP A 6 -22.01 0.31 -1.48
C TRP A 6 -20.83 -0.53 -0.97
N ALA A 7 -20.46 -1.55 -1.73
CA ALA A 7 -19.20 -2.28 -1.57
C ALA A 7 -18.60 -2.62 -2.95
N PRO A 8 -17.26 -2.63 -3.09
CA PRO A 8 -16.63 -3.00 -4.35
C PRO A 8 -16.82 -4.50 -4.64
N SER A 9 -16.87 -4.86 -5.92
CA SER A 9 -16.79 -6.27 -6.31
C SER A 9 -15.38 -6.83 -6.07
N GLN A 10 -15.27 -8.15 -5.86
CA GLN A 10 -13.98 -8.81 -5.67
C GLN A 10 -13.02 -8.56 -6.86
N LYS A 11 -13.55 -8.51 -8.08
CA LYS A 11 -12.77 -8.17 -9.27
C LYS A 11 -12.15 -6.78 -9.16
N ARG A 12 -12.91 -5.79 -8.69
CA ARG A 12 -12.41 -4.42 -8.49
C ARG A 12 -11.34 -4.37 -7.41
N VAL A 13 -11.53 -5.11 -6.32
CA VAL A 13 -10.52 -5.23 -5.25
C VAL A 13 -9.23 -5.83 -5.82
N ASN A 14 -9.29 -7.00 -6.45
CA ASN A 14 -8.12 -7.69 -6.99
C ASN A 14 -7.34 -6.88 -8.04
N GLN A 15 -8.03 -5.98 -8.77
CA GLN A 15 -7.43 -5.12 -9.79
C GLN A 15 -6.99 -3.75 -9.26
N ALA A 16 -7.25 -3.44 -7.99
CA ALA A 16 -6.87 -2.15 -7.41
C ALA A 16 -5.35 -2.04 -7.29
N ASN A 17 -4.82 -0.83 -7.53
CA ASN A 17 -3.41 -0.54 -7.26
C ASN A 17 -3.04 -0.76 -5.79
N MET A 18 -3.99 -0.58 -4.88
CA MET A 18 -3.79 -0.87 -3.45
C MET A 18 -3.44 -2.33 -3.22
N THR A 19 -4.17 -3.28 -3.82
CA THR A 19 -3.87 -4.72 -3.69
C THR A 19 -2.53 -5.08 -4.31
N ARG A 20 -2.17 -4.47 -5.45
CA ARG A 20 -0.83 -4.62 -6.04
C ARG A 20 0.27 -4.07 -5.14
N PHE A 21 0.03 -2.92 -4.51
CA PHE A 21 0.99 -2.28 -3.62
C PHE A 21 1.19 -3.08 -2.32
N ILE A 22 0.12 -3.63 -1.74
CA ILE A 22 0.21 -4.56 -0.61
C ILE A 22 1.11 -5.75 -0.95
N GLY A 23 0.93 -6.35 -2.14
CA GLY A 23 1.81 -7.43 -2.61
C GLY A 23 3.28 -7.00 -2.70
N PHE A 24 3.54 -5.84 -3.31
CA PHE A 24 4.88 -5.28 -3.40
C PHE A 24 5.55 -5.04 -2.03
N VAL A 25 4.80 -4.48 -1.07
CA VAL A 25 5.29 -4.24 0.30
C VAL A 25 5.54 -5.56 1.03
N ASN A 26 4.66 -6.54 0.90
CA ASN A 26 4.85 -7.86 1.50
C ASN A 26 6.12 -8.54 0.98
N ASP A 27 6.35 -8.51 -0.33
CA ASP A 27 7.55 -9.11 -0.94
C ASP A 27 8.81 -8.38 -0.49
N LYS A 28 8.78 -7.05 -0.40
CA LYS A 28 9.95 -6.22 -0.07
C LYS A 28 10.35 -6.28 1.40
N TYR A 29 9.38 -6.28 2.31
CA TYR A 29 9.61 -6.20 3.76
C TYR A 29 9.33 -7.52 4.49
N ALA A 30 9.09 -8.61 3.76
CA ALA A 30 8.72 -9.92 4.29
C ALA A 30 7.51 -9.87 5.23
N LEU A 31 6.51 -9.05 4.87
CA LEU A 31 5.28 -8.86 5.62
C LEU A 31 4.16 -9.77 5.11
N LYS A 32 3.07 -9.83 5.87
CA LYS A 32 1.86 -10.60 5.54
C LYS A 32 0.61 -9.74 5.66
N ILE A 33 0.67 -8.51 5.16
CA ILE A 33 -0.48 -7.60 5.13
C ILE A 33 -1.53 -8.17 4.17
N THR A 34 -2.76 -8.28 4.65
CA THR A 34 -3.89 -8.87 3.91
C THR A 34 -5.04 -7.87 3.69
N SER A 35 -5.04 -6.75 4.42
CA SER A 35 -6.10 -5.75 4.38
C SER A 35 -5.55 -4.33 4.22
N TYR A 36 -6.44 -3.40 3.87
CA TYR A 36 -6.11 -1.99 3.85
C TYR A 36 -5.79 -1.46 5.24
N ASP A 37 -6.52 -1.90 6.27
CA ASP A 37 -6.33 -1.42 7.64
C ASP A 37 -4.95 -1.82 8.18
N GLU A 38 -4.52 -3.06 7.92
CA GLU A 38 -3.17 -3.51 8.25
C GLU A 38 -2.07 -2.73 7.49
N LEU A 39 -2.29 -2.40 6.22
CA LEU A 39 -1.38 -1.53 5.47
C LEU A 39 -1.32 -0.13 6.09
N TYR A 40 -2.47 0.40 6.50
CA TYR A 40 -2.58 1.72 7.10
C TYR A 40 -1.83 1.80 8.42
N ASP A 41 -2.02 0.82 9.31
CA ASP A 41 -1.30 0.74 10.58
C ASP A 41 0.22 0.70 10.33
N TRP A 42 0.66 -0.17 9.43
CA TRP A 42 2.07 -0.23 9.03
C TRP A 42 2.59 1.09 8.45
N SER A 43 1.78 1.79 7.64
CA SER A 43 2.18 3.07 7.03
C SER A 43 2.48 4.16 8.06
N ILE A 44 1.82 4.10 9.22
CA ILE A 44 2.04 5.04 10.32
C ILE A 44 3.22 4.58 11.18
N GLU A 45 3.29 3.29 11.51
CA GLU A 45 4.36 2.73 12.33
C GLU A 45 5.75 2.73 11.65
N ARG A 46 5.77 2.71 10.32
CA ARG A 46 6.97 2.61 9.48
C ARG A 46 6.95 3.64 8.35
N ILE A 47 6.68 4.90 8.69
CA ILE A 47 6.48 6.00 7.72
C ILE A 47 7.60 6.16 6.68
N GLY A 48 8.86 6.01 7.09
CA GLY A 48 10.01 6.11 6.16
C GLY A 48 10.06 4.96 5.16
N GLU A 49 9.86 3.73 5.63
CA GLU A 49 9.77 2.55 4.77
C GLU A 49 8.58 2.63 3.82
N PHE A 50 7.42 3.08 4.32
CA PHE A 50 6.23 3.27 3.52
C PHE A 50 6.46 4.23 2.35
N TRP A 51 7.02 5.42 2.61
CA TRP A 51 7.27 6.40 1.55
C TRP A 51 8.37 5.98 0.59
N ALA A 52 9.42 5.31 1.08
CA ALA A 52 10.43 4.69 0.22
C ALA A 52 9.82 3.64 -0.72
N ALA A 53 8.93 2.79 -0.21
CA ALA A 53 8.21 1.78 -0.98
C ALA A 53 7.28 2.43 -2.03
N MET A 54 6.52 3.45 -1.64
CA MET A 54 5.66 4.20 -2.57
C MET A 54 6.46 4.87 -3.68
N TRP A 55 7.62 5.44 -3.37
CA TRP A 55 8.50 6.09 -4.35
C TRP A 55 8.95 5.11 -5.44
N GLU A 56 9.36 3.92 -5.04
CA GLU A 56 9.75 2.85 -5.96
C GLU A 56 8.56 2.32 -6.75
N PHE A 57 7.46 1.97 -6.07
CA PHE A 57 6.27 1.40 -6.71
C PHE A 57 5.65 2.34 -7.75
N ALA A 58 5.57 3.64 -7.45
CA ALA A 58 5.04 4.65 -8.35
C ALA A 58 6.05 5.08 -9.43
N GLY A 59 7.32 4.64 -9.34
CA GLY A 59 8.36 4.97 -10.30
C GLY A 59 8.70 6.46 -10.32
N ILE A 60 8.69 7.12 -9.15
CA ILE A 60 8.93 8.56 -9.05
C ILE A 60 10.35 8.88 -9.54
N LYS A 61 10.43 9.78 -10.53
CA LYS A 61 11.68 10.28 -11.10
C LYS A 61 12.04 11.62 -10.45
N ALA A 62 13.21 11.69 -9.85
CA ALA A 62 13.75 12.91 -9.25
C ALA A 62 15.24 13.06 -9.58
N SER A 63 15.73 14.30 -9.59
CA SER A 63 17.14 14.63 -9.83
C SER A 63 18.06 14.18 -8.69
N GLN A 64 17.52 14.03 -7.49
CA GLN A 64 18.19 13.48 -6.31
C GLN A 64 17.26 12.50 -5.61
N ARG A 65 17.81 11.45 -5.00
CA ARG A 65 17.04 10.51 -4.18
C ARG A 65 16.73 11.10 -2.80
N TYR A 66 15.72 10.53 -2.15
CA TYR A 66 15.44 10.81 -0.74
C TYR A 66 16.59 10.30 0.14
N ASP A 67 16.79 10.98 1.27
CA ASP A 67 17.75 10.55 2.28
C ASP A 67 17.21 9.31 3.02
N THR A 68 18.10 8.33 3.26
CA THR A 68 17.82 7.12 4.05
C THR A 68 18.13 7.31 5.51
#